data_AF-A0A941G7L2-F1
#
_entry.id   AF-A0A941G7L2-F1
#
_cell.length_a   1.000
_cell.length_b   1.000
_cell.length_c   1.000
_cell.angle_alpha   90.00
_cell.angle_beta   90.00
_cell.angle_gamma   90.00
#
_symmetry.space_group_name_H-M   'P 1'
#
loop_
_entity.id
_entity.type
_entity.pdbx_description
1 polymer ?
#
loop_
_entity_poly.entity_id
_entity_poly.type
_entity_poly.pdbx_seq_one_letter_code
_entity_poly.pdbx_strand_id
1 'polypeptide(L)'
;MDAQAPATPAPARPKVFDLKDGDDYYGWARQHPVPTADRLRLLLARRMVREGMIDQALPYFPAEADPRFARMRYDTAGVAKLENDESRGQAAAYGAALREAGNGWGRTGRAQAWHQAGLMARRHGMEIMGYEEDPDYAIYDGSYTYGAGRNHFLWTQKHGDAIPAAPAERAEAALPGPYVTQQERERYAASEARPYARFHYRQIAASHMMKAADELPARSQAYAAVLCQGTRFVINDSPDVAAKMYRRYVETGAVVPFSGSFGQECAEPDFKGAARFHYVQAWKAWERLRQDHPGRLLAAGLLALAAAAAGVALWVWRSRRGARSQG
;
A
#
# COMPACT_ATOMS: atom_id res chain seq x y z
N MET A 1 -23.91 -7.73 16.19
CA MET A 1 -22.75 -8.56 16.56
C MET A 1 -22.26 -8.04 17.89
N ASP A 2 -22.20 -8.90 18.90
CA ASP A 2 -21.61 -8.51 20.20
C ASP A 2 -20.14 -8.16 19.98
N ALA A 3 -19.77 -6.91 20.25
CA ALA A 3 -18.42 -6.39 20.08
C ALA A 3 -17.41 -6.97 21.10
N GLN A 4 -17.86 -7.87 21.97
CA GLN A 4 -17.04 -8.49 23.01
C GLN A 4 -17.14 -10.01 23.06
N ALA A 5 -17.72 -10.66 22.04
CA ALA A 5 -17.71 -12.12 21.98
C ALA A 5 -16.26 -12.63 22.13
N PRO A 6 -15.93 -13.49 23.10
CA PRO A 6 -14.55 -13.94 23.28
C PRO A 6 -14.14 -14.89 22.15
N ALA A 7 -12.84 -14.95 21.84
CA ALA A 7 -12.31 -16.00 20.97
C ALA A 7 -12.42 -17.36 21.69
N THR A 8 -12.66 -18.42 20.93
CA THR A 8 -12.57 -19.78 21.49
C THR A 8 -11.13 -20.05 21.94
N PRO A 9 -10.89 -20.64 23.12
CA PRO A 9 -9.55 -21.03 23.53
C PRO A 9 -8.86 -21.90 22.47
N ALA A 10 -7.64 -21.54 22.09
CA ALA A 10 -6.86 -22.31 21.14
C ALA A 10 -6.48 -23.67 21.75
N PRO A 11 -6.58 -24.78 20.98
CA PRO A 11 -6.08 -26.07 21.44
C PRO A 11 -4.55 -26.04 21.54
N ALA A 12 -3.98 -26.97 22.31
CA ALA A 12 -2.53 -27.15 22.35
C ALA A 12 -1.98 -27.44 20.95
N ARG A 13 -0.77 -26.94 20.66
CA ARG A 13 -0.08 -27.18 19.39
C ARG A 13 0.11 -28.69 19.20
N PRO A 14 -0.43 -29.28 18.12
CA PRO A 14 -0.32 -30.72 17.91
C PRO A 14 1.06 -31.09 17.35
N LYS A 15 1.52 -32.30 17.65
CA LYS A 15 2.83 -32.83 17.20
C LYS A 15 3.01 -32.87 15.68
N VAL A 16 1.90 -32.82 14.92
CA VAL A 16 1.94 -32.78 13.44
C VAL A 16 2.68 -31.55 12.90
N PHE A 17 2.76 -30.45 13.67
CA PHE A 17 3.58 -29.29 13.31
C PHE A 17 5.09 -29.55 13.33
N ASP A 18 5.51 -30.66 13.94
CA ASP A 18 6.92 -31.06 14.04
C ASP A 18 7.31 -32.10 12.98
N LEU A 19 6.34 -32.53 12.14
CA LEU A 19 6.56 -33.47 11.04
C LEU A 19 6.97 -32.72 9.77
N LYS A 20 7.88 -33.33 9.00
CA LYS A 20 8.51 -32.67 7.84
C LYS A 20 7.54 -32.33 6.70
N ASP A 21 6.47 -33.11 6.53
CA ASP A 21 5.60 -33.01 5.36
C ASP A 21 4.17 -32.53 5.68
N GLY A 22 3.88 -32.23 6.97
CA GLY A 22 2.53 -31.90 7.41
C GLY A 22 1.53 -33.05 7.22
N ASP A 23 2.01 -34.27 6.95
CA ASP A 23 1.22 -35.50 6.87
C ASP A 23 0.32 -35.61 8.10
N ASP A 24 -0.97 -35.84 7.86
CA ASP A 24 -2.05 -35.89 8.86
C ASP A 24 -2.52 -34.54 9.43
N TYR A 25 -2.02 -33.37 8.97
CA TYR A 25 -2.56 -32.07 9.41
C TYR A 25 -4.05 -31.95 9.11
N TYR A 26 -4.47 -32.34 7.90
CA TYR A 26 -5.88 -32.34 7.51
C TYR A 26 -6.71 -33.40 8.27
N GLY A 27 -6.08 -34.47 8.78
CA GLY A 27 -6.73 -35.41 9.70
C GLY A 27 -7.00 -34.74 11.05
N TRP A 28 -5.97 -34.11 11.61
CA TRP A 28 -6.08 -33.35 12.86
C TRP A 28 -7.07 -32.18 12.75
N ALA A 29 -7.01 -31.38 11.68
CA ALA A 29 -7.86 -30.21 11.45
C ALA A 29 -9.35 -30.58 11.29
N ARG A 30 -9.66 -31.77 10.73
CA ARG A 30 -11.04 -32.30 10.68
C ARG A 30 -11.59 -32.62 12.08
N GLN A 31 -10.74 -33.05 13.00
CA GLN A 31 -11.12 -33.32 14.39
C GLN A 31 -11.18 -32.04 15.24
N HIS A 32 -10.49 -30.98 14.81
CA HIS A 32 -10.40 -29.69 15.50
C HIS A 32 -10.85 -28.54 14.57
N PRO A 33 -12.09 -28.58 14.05
CA PRO A 33 -12.55 -27.58 13.10
C PRO A 33 -12.55 -26.19 13.76
N VAL A 34 -12.21 -25.17 12.97
CA VAL A 34 -12.39 -23.78 13.38
C VAL A 34 -13.88 -23.55 13.69
N PRO A 35 -14.24 -23.13 14.92
CA PRO A 35 -15.63 -22.86 15.29
C PRO A 35 -16.24 -21.78 14.40
N THR A 36 -17.53 -21.89 14.11
CA THR A 36 -18.27 -20.89 13.32
C THR A 36 -18.13 -19.48 13.90
N ALA A 37 -18.15 -19.35 15.23
CA ALA A 37 -17.91 -18.08 15.91
C ALA A 37 -16.55 -17.48 15.54
N ASP A 38 -15.48 -18.26 15.55
CA ASP A 38 -14.13 -17.79 15.21
C ASP A 38 -14.00 -17.43 13.71
N ARG A 39 -14.71 -18.14 12.81
CA ARG A 39 -14.81 -17.75 11.39
C ARG A 39 -15.50 -16.39 11.22
N LEU A 40 -16.60 -16.16 11.92
CA LEU A 40 -17.31 -14.87 11.91
C LEU A 40 -16.44 -13.74 12.47
N ARG A 41 -15.63 -14.01 13.50
CA ARG A 41 -14.65 -13.06 14.02
C ARG A 41 -13.62 -12.67 12.96
N LEU A 42 -13.06 -13.63 12.24
CA LEU A 42 -12.09 -13.35 11.16
C LEU A 42 -12.74 -12.56 10.01
N LEU A 43 -14.00 -12.82 9.67
CA LEU A 43 -14.75 -12.03 8.68
C LEU A 43 -14.93 -10.58 9.13
N LEU A 44 -15.31 -10.38 10.40
CA LEU A 44 -15.43 -9.07 11.00
C LEU A 44 -14.08 -8.34 11.01
N ALA A 45 -13.00 -9.02 11.40
CA ALA A 45 -11.65 -8.46 11.43
C ALA A 45 -11.24 -7.90 10.07
N ARG A 46 -11.37 -8.70 8.99
CA ARG A 46 -11.07 -8.28 7.62
C ARG A 46 -11.91 -7.09 7.17
N ARG A 47 -13.21 -7.08 7.50
CA ARG A 47 -14.09 -5.92 7.23
C ARG A 47 -13.60 -4.68 7.96
N MET A 48 -13.28 -4.79 9.25
CA MET A 48 -12.80 -3.65 10.04
C MET A 48 -11.50 -3.06 9.49
N VAL A 49 -10.59 -3.90 8.98
CA VAL A 49 -9.39 -3.42 8.27
C VAL A 49 -9.75 -2.62 7.02
N ARG A 50 -10.72 -3.07 6.22
CA ARG A 50 -11.20 -2.33 5.03
C ARG A 50 -11.83 -0.97 5.39
N GLU A 51 -12.53 -0.91 6.52
CA GLU A 51 -13.12 0.33 7.06
C GLU A 51 -12.09 1.23 7.78
N GLY A 52 -10.80 0.83 7.81
CA GLY A 52 -9.74 1.59 8.48
C GLY A 52 -9.71 1.45 10.00
N MET A 53 -10.57 0.62 10.59
CA MET A 53 -10.64 0.33 12.03
C MET A 53 -9.63 -0.75 12.45
N ILE A 54 -8.38 -0.63 12.01
CA ILE A 54 -7.37 -1.71 12.08
C ILE A 54 -7.03 -2.09 13.53
N ASP A 55 -6.81 -1.11 14.41
CA ASP A 55 -6.46 -1.38 15.81
C ASP A 55 -7.60 -2.11 16.55
N GLN A 56 -8.85 -1.77 16.22
CA GLN A 56 -10.04 -2.45 16.76
C GLN A 56 -10.24 -3.85 16.15
N ALA A 57 -9.67 -4.12 14.96
CA ALA A 57 -9.76 -5.40 14.28
C ALA A 57 -8.83 -6.47 14.89
N LEU A 58 -7.70 -6.06 15.47
CA LEU A 58 -6.64 -6.97 15.96
C LEU A 58 -7.15 -8.08 16.90
N PRO A 59 -8.04 -7.82 17.87
CA PRO A 59 -8.55 -8.86 18.76
C PRO A 59 -9.40 -9.92 18.06
N TYR A 60 -9.96 -9.61 16.87
CA TYR A 60 -10.83 -10.50 16.11
C TYR A 60 -10.07 -11.42 15.16
N PHE A 61 -8.81 -11.10 14.81
CA PHE A 61 -7.94 -12.04 14.10
C PHE A 61 -7.60 -13.25 14.98
N PRO A 62 -7.35 -14.43 14.40
CA PRO A 62 -6.88 -15.59 15.14
C PRO A 62 -5.59 -15.28 15.90
N ALA A 63 -5.37 -16.00 16.99
CA ALA A 63 -4.08 -15.93 17.67
C ALA A 63 -3.03 -16.63 16.81
N GLU A 64 -1.83 -16.06 16.72
CA GLU A 64 -0.75 -16.62 15.89
C GLU A 64 -0.32 -18.03 16.35
N ALA A 65 -0.59 -18.38 17.61
CA ALA A 65 -0.32 -19.70 18.14
C ALA A 65 -1.47 -20.70 17.92
N ASP A 66 -2.60 -20.31 17.32
CA ASP A 66 -3.76 -21.18 17.13
C ASP A 66 -3.56 -22.12 15.92
N PRO A 67 -3.32 -23.43 16.16
CA PRO A 67 -3.02 -24.36 15.09
C PRO A 67 -4.19 -24.62 14.14
N ARG A 68 -5.42 -24.25 14.53
CA ARG A 68 -6.63 -24.44 13.71
C ARG A 68 -6.66 -23.53 12.48
N PHE A 69 -5.90 -22.43 12.51
CA PHE A 69 -5.80 -21.46 11.40
C PHE A 69 -4.54 -21.63 10.55
N ALA A 70 -3.65 -22.56 10.91
CA ALA A 70 -2.45 -22.82 10.16
C ALA A 70 -2.76 -23.21 8.70
N ARG A 71 -1.82 -22.90 7.81
CA ARG A 71 -1.96 -23.15 6.37
C ARG A 71 -0.74 -23.89 5.85
N MET A 72 -0.97 -24.82 4.94
CA MET A 72 0.10 -25.43 4.17
C MET A 72 0.56 -24.42 3.12
N ARG A 73 1.82 -24.01 3.17
CA ARG A 73 2.48 -23.17 2.16
C ARG A 73 3.54 -23.98 1.44
N TYR A 74 3.75 -23.72 0.17
CA TYR A 74 4.81 -24.36 -0.61
C TYR A 74 5.96 -23.38 -0.79
N ASP A 75 7.18 -23.82 -0.51
CA ASP A 75 8.37 -23.02 -0.78
C ASP A 75 8.73 -23.00 -2.29
N THR A 76 9.80 -22.30 -2.64
CA THR A 76 10.26 -22.19 -4.05
C THR A 76 10.73 -23.52 -4.64
N ALA A 77 11.04 -24.52 -3.79
CA ALA A 77 11.38 -25.88 -4.21
C ALA A 77 10.15 -26.80 -4.29
N GLY A 78 8.95 -26.29 -3.99
CA GLY A 78 7.70 -27.04 -3.96
C GLY A 78 7.51 -27.88 -2.70
N VAL A 79 8.32 -27.65 -1.65
CA VAL A 79 8.19 -28.37 -0.38
C VAL A 79 7.07 -27.75 0.44
N ALA A 80 6.13 -28.58 0.86
CA ALA A 80 5.00 -28.17 1.68
C ALA A 80 5.46 -27.94 3.12
N LYS A 81 5.07 -26.82 3.72
CA LYS A 81 5.40 -26.42 5.08
C LYS A 81 4.14 -25.91 5.77
N LEU A 82 3.87 -26.45 6.95
CA LEU A 82 2.78 -25.98 7.79
C LEU A 82 3.21 -24.70 8.50
N GLU A 83 2.51 -23.61 8.25
CA GLU A 83 2.81 -22.30 8.84
C GLU A 83 1.60 -21.77 9.60
N ASN A 84 1.85 -21.13 10.74
CA ASN A 84 0.80 -20.50 11.53
C ASN A 84 0.18 -19.32 10.77
N ASP A 85 -1.06 -18.97 11.13
CA ASP A 85 -1.69 -17.76 10.60
C ASP A 85 -1.12 -16.52 11.30
N GLU A 86 -0.46 -15.67 10.53
CA GLU A 86 0.16 -14.44 11.01
C GLU A 86 -0.69 -13.20 10.70
N SER A 87 -1.97 -13.37 10.33
CA SER A 87 -2.81 -12.26 9.86
C SER A 87 -2.96 -11.13 10.90
N ARG A 88 -2.94 -11.47 12.20
CA ARG A 88 -2.97 -10.47 13.28
C ARG A 88 -1.74 -9.56 13.25
N GLY A 89 -0.53 -10.14 13.23
CA GLY A 89 0.72 -9.39 13.15
C GLY A 89 0.83 -8.61 11.84
N GLN A 90 0.40 -9.21 10.72
CA GLN A 90 0.37 -8.55 9.41
C GLN A 90 -0.59 -7.35 9.39
N ALA A 91 -1.77 -7.47 9.99
CA ALA A 91 -2.72 -6.37 10.12
C ALA A 91 -2.17 -5.25 11.01
N ALA A 92 -1.51 -5.60 12.13
CA ALA A 92 -0.87 -4.63 13.01
C ALA A 92 0.26 -3.87 12.29
N ALA A 93 1.11 -4.58 11.52
CA ALA A 93 2.17 -3.97 10.72
C ALA A 93 1.61 -3.08 9.60
N TYR A 94 0.52 -3.50 8.94
CA TYR A 94 -0.18 -2.66 7.96
C TYR A 94 -0.72 -1.37 8.60
N GLY A 95 -1.38 -1.47 9.75
CA GLY A 95 -1.87 -0.31 10.51
C GLY A 95 -0.75 0.63 10.97
N ALA A 96 0.37 0.07 11.43
CA ALA A 96 1.55 0.85 11.80
C ALA A 96 2.14 1.62 10.60
N ALA A 97 2.25 0.97 9.44
CA ALA A 97 2.72 1.62 8.22
C ALA A 97 1.78 2.76 7.78
N LEU A 98 0.46 2.57 7.87
CA LEU A 98 -0.51 3.64 7.56
C LEU A 98 -0.41 4.83 8.52
N ARG A 99 -0.24 4.59 9.83
CA ARG A 99 -0.06 5.67 10.81
C ARG A 99 1.22 6.45 10.55
N GLU A 100 2.33 5.76 10.30
CA GLU A 100 3.60 6.41 9.96
C GLU A 100 3.49 7.18 8.63
N ALA A 101 2.72 6.68 7.66
CA ALA A 101 2.52 7.37 6.39
C ALA A 101 1.68 8.64 6.55
N GLY A 102 0.72 8.67 7.48
CA GLY A 102 -0.09 9.85 7.78
C GLY A 102 0.61 10.88 8.68
N ASN A 103 1.38 10.41 9.66
CA ASN A 103 1.92 11.25 10.75
C ASN A 103 3.45 11.39 10.76
N GLY A 104 4.15 10.66 9.89
CA GLY A 104 5.60 10.59 9.88
C GLY A 104 6.28 11.93 9.51
N TRP A 105 7.50 12.09 10.00
CA TRP A 105 8.27 13.32 9.78
C TRP A 105 8.95 13.33 8.41
N GLY A 106 8.71 14.41 7.66
CA GLY A 106 9.31 14.64 6.35
C GLY A 106 8.68 13.82 5.22
N ARG A 107 8.67 14.38 4.01
CA ARG A 107 8.01 13.76 2.86
C ARG A 107 8.59 12.38 2.52
N THR A 108 9.91 12.25 2.49
CA THR A 108 10.54 10.96 2.15
C THR A 108 10.24 9.86 3.19
N GLY A 109 10.13 10.21 4.48
CA GLY A 109 9.72 9.26 5.52
C GLY A 109 8.30 8.77 5.29
N ARG A 110 7.37 9.70 5.03
CA ARG A 110 5.99 9.35 4.65
C ARG A 110 5.92 8.52 3.36
N ALA A 111 6.76 8.83 2.36
CA ALA A 111 6.85 8.05 1.13
C ALA A 111 7.25 6.60 1.40
N GLN A 112 8.27 6.39 2.24
CA GLN A 112 8.70 5.06 2.64
C GLN A 112 7.60 4.31 3.40
N ALA A 113 6.86 4.99 4.28
CA ALA A 113 5.75 4.39 5.01
C ALA A 113 4.56 4.04 4.11
N TRP A 114 4.18 4.90 3.16
CA TRP A 114 3.19 4.58 2.13
C TRP A 114 3.61 3.39 1.26
N HIS A 115 4.90 3.33 0.90
CA HIS A 115 5.48 2.18 0.20
C HIS A 115 5.36 0.90 1.02
N GLN A 116 5.71 0.92 2.31
CA GLN A 116 5.54 -0.23 3.21
C GLN A 116 4.08 -0.64 3.35
N ALA A 117 3.15 0.31 3.52
CA ALA A 117 1.71 0.02 3.56
C ALA A 117 1.23 -0.64 2.25
N GLY A 118 1.73 -0.17 1.10
CA GLY A 118 1.49 -0.77 -0.20
C GLY A 118 2.01 -2.21 -0.31
N LEU A 119 3.23 -2.47 0.17
CA LEU A 119 3.79 -3.83 0.21
C LEU A 119 2.99 -4.76 1.11
N MET A 120 2.58 -4.29 2.30
CA MET A 120 1.77 -5.07 3.24
C MET A 120 0.41 -5.41 2.63
N ALA A 121 -0.28 -4.43 2.04
CA ALA A 121 -1.52 -4.67 1.32
C ALA A 121 -1.33 -5.65 0.16
N ARG A 122 -0.25 -5.53 -0.62
CA ARG A 122 0.00 -6.41 -1.77
C ARG A 122 0.29 -7.86 -1.38
N ARG A 123 1.02 -8.07 -0.29
CA ARG A 123 1.48 -9.40 0.14
C ARG A 123 0.48 -10.13 1.03
N HIS A 124 -0.21 -9.40 1.89
CA HIS A 124 -1.06 -9.96 2.95
C HIS A 124 -2.52 -9.52 2.84
N GLY A 125 -2.88 -8.78 1.78
CA GLY A 125 -4.21 -8.19 1.62
C GLY A 125 -5.34 -9.21 1.60
N MET A 126 -5.10 -10.42 1.08
CA MET A 126 -6.10 -11.48 1.10
C MET A 126 -6.42 -11.89 2.55
N GLU A 127 -5.39 -12.08 3.36
CA GLU A 127 -5.50 -12.50 4.75
C GLU A 127 -6.05 -11.42 5.67
N ILE A 128 -5.62 -10.16 5.49
CA ILE A 128 -5.97 -9.07 6.41
C ILE A 128 -7.20 -8.27 5.99
N MET A 129 -7.59 -8.30 4.71
CA MET A 129 -8.70 -7.48 4.22
C MET A 129 -9.50 -8.11 3.07
N GLY A 130 -9.25 -9.35 2.68
CA GLY A 130 -9.96 -10.01 1.58
C GLY A 130 -11.47 -10.15 1.83
N TYR A 131 -12.26 -10.07 0.75
CA TYR A 131 -13.65 -10.49 0.77
C TYR A 131 -13.73 -12.02 0.73
N GLU A 132 -14.59 -12.61 1.57
CA GLU A 132 -14.72 -14.08 1.67
C GLU A 132 -15.21 -14.70 0.36
N GLU A 133 -16.16 -14.03 -0.27
CA GLU A 133 -16.77 -14.39 -1.54
C GLU A 133 -16.33 -13.37 -2.61
N ASP A 134 -17.19 -13.07 -3.57
CA ASP A 134 -16.97 -12.03 -4.57
C ASP A 134 -16.52 -10.69 -3.93
N PRO A 135 -15.49 -10.01 -4.49
CA PRO A 135 -14.75 -10.35 -5.70
C PRO A 135 -13.45 -11.15 -5.47
N ASP A 136 -13.04 -11.38 -4.22
CA ASP A 136 -11.71 -11.92 -3.91
C ASP A 136 -11.68 -13.44 -3.74
N TYR A 137 -12.78 -14.04 -3.29
CA TYR A 137 -12.89 -15.47 -2.98
C TYR A 137 -11.85 -15.94 -1.97
N ALA A 138 -11.68 -15.21 -0.87
CA ALA A 138 -10.71 -15.53 0.17
C ALA A 138 -10.96 -16.92 0.80
N ILE A 139 -12.20 -17.44 0.77
CA ILE A 139 -12.51 -18.82 1.18
C ILE A 139 -11.73 -19.89 0.41
N TYR A 140 -11.27 -19.54 -0.80
CA TYR A 140 -10.46 -20.39 -1.67
C TYR A 140 -9.05 -19.85 -1.88
N ASP A 141 -8.60 -18.95 -0.99
CA ASP A 141 -7.35 -18.19 -1.14
C ASP A 141 -7.26 -17.45 -2.50
N GLY A 142 -8.40 -17.15 -3.11
CA GLY A 142 -8.51 -16.53 -4.43
C GLY A 142 -8.18 -17.43 -5.63
N SER A 143 -8.01 -18.74 -5.42
CA SER A 143 -7.73 -19.73 -6.48
C SER A 143 -8.90 -19.93 -7.43
N TYR A 144 -10.13 -19.74 -6.94
CA TYR A 144 -11.35 -19.77 -7.75
C TYR A 144 -11.97 -18.39 -7.84
N THR A 145 -12.77 -18.19 -8.88
CA THR A 145 -13.58 -16.98 -9.11
C THR A 145 -15.07 -17.25 -8.99
N TYR A 146 -15.46 -18.37 -8.37
CA TYR A 146 -16.84 -18.77 -8.19
C TYR A 146 -16.92 -19.88 -7.15
N GLY A 147 -18.14 -20.32 -6.83
CA GLY A 147 -18.40 -21.52 -6.02
C GLY A 147 -18.79 -21.22 -4.57
N ALA A 148 -18.49 -20.02 -4.09
CA ALA A 148 -18.95 -19.51 -2.80
C ALA A 148 -19.81 -18.26 -3.01
N GLY A 149 -20.90 -18.15 -2.27
CA GLY A 149 -21.80 -17.00 -2.36
C GLY A 149 -22.68 -16.94 -3.60
N ARG A 150 -23.23 -15.76 -3.83
CA ARG A 150 -24.03 -15.45 -5.02
C ARG A 150 -23.10 -15.05 -6.16
N ASN A 151 -22.83 -15.97 -7.08
CA ASN A 151 -21.86 -15.80 -8.18
C ASN A 151 -22.35 -14.89 -9.33
N HIS A 152 -23.15 -13.86 -9.07
CA HIS A 152 -23.94 -13.20 -10.11
C HIS A 152 -23.10 -12.54 -11.21
N PHE A 153 -21.98 -11.87 -10.88
CA PHE A 153 -21.23 -11.05 -11.83
C PHE A 153 -20.11 -11.77 -12.60
N LEU A 154 -19.68 -12.95 -12.15
CA LEU A 154 -18.63 -13.73 -12.83
C LEU A 154 -19.20 -14.69 -13.89
N TRP A 155 -20.47 -15.09 -13.76
CA TRP A 155 -21.18 -15.77 -14.86
C TRP A 155 -21.55 -14.80 -15.99
N THR A 156 -21.97 -13.57 -15.69
CA THR A 156 -22.31 -12.53 -16.69
C THR A 156 -21.08 -12.05 -17.47
N GLN A 157 -19.91 -11.92 -16.83
CA GLN A 157 -18.67 -11.54 -17.53
C GLN A 157 -18.22 -12.61 -18.54
N LYS A 158 -18.49 -13.89 -18.27
CA LYS A 158 -18.25 -15.02 -19.19
C LYS A 158 -19.17 -15.00 -20.43
N HIS A 159 -20.29 -14.27 -20.36
CA HIS A 159 -21.23 -14.06 -21.46
C HIS A 159 -21.05 -12.73 -22.20
N GLY A 160 -20.06 -11.91 -21.79
CA GLY A 160 -19.77 -10.63 -22.43
C GLY A 160 -20.66 -9.48 -21.97
N ASP A 161 -21.48 -9.69 -20.93
CA ASP A 161 -22.32 -8.65 -20.36
C ASP A 161 -21.48 -7.68 -19.52
N ALA A 162 -21.77 -6.38 -19.65
CA ALA A 162 -21.16 -5.37 -18.81
C ALA A 162 -21.67 -5.55 -17.36
N ILE A 163 -20.73 -5.64 -16.41
CA ILE A 163 -21.06 -5.55 -15.00
C ILE A 163 -21.60 -4.12 -14.74
N PRO A 164 -22.81 -3.95 -14.16
CA PRO A 164 -23.36 -2.64 -13.84
C PRO A 164 -22.37 -1.83 -13.01
N ALA A 165 -22.25 -0.53 -13.27
CA ALA A 165 -21.24 0.31 -12.61
C ALA A 165 -21.66 0.71 -11.19
N ALA A 166 -22.97 0.83 -10.94
CA ALA A 166 -23.50 1.27 -9.65
C ALA A 166 -23.68 0.09 -8.68
N PRO A 167 -23.27 0.22 -7.40
CA PRO A 167 -23.51 -0.81 -6.38
C PRO A 167 -24.99 -1.20 -6.22
N ALA A 168 -25.91 -0.24 -6.37
CA ALA A 168 -27.35 -0.50 -6.27
C ALA A 168 -27.84 -1.42 -7.38
N GLU A 169 -27.45 -1.15 -8.63
CA GLU A 169 -27.79 -2.01 -9.78
C GLU A 169 -27.19 -3.41 -9.63
N ARG A 170 -25.96 -3.49 -9.10
CA ARG A 170 -25.34 -4.78 -8.79
C ARG A 170 -26.09 -5.53 -7.70
N ALA A 171 -26.56 -4.86 -6.66
CA ALA A 171 -27.35 -5.48 -5.61
C ALA A 171 -28.71 -5.98 -6.11
N GLU A 172 -29.41 -5.22 -6.95
CA GLU A 172 -30.67 -5.63 -7.59
C GLU A 172 -30.48 -6.92 -8.40
N ALA A 173 -29.40 -7.00 -9.18
CA ALA A 173 -29.15 -8.17 -10.01
C ALA A 173 -28.69 -9.39 -9.18
N ALA A 174 -27.87 -9.19 -8.14
CA ALA A 174 -27.40 -10.25 -7.25
C ALA A 174 -28.46 -10.80 -6.29
N LEU A 175 -29.47 -9.99 -5.95
CA LEU A 175 -30.54 -10.35 -5.01
C LEU A 175 -31.93 -10.36 -5.67
N PRO A 176 -32.17 -11.25 -6.66
CA PRO A 176 -33.45 -11.32 -7.34
C PRO A 176 -34.54 -11.93 -6.44
N GLY A 177 -35.79 -11.61 -6.75
CA GLY A 177 -36.97 -12.29 -6.21
C GLY A 177 -37.78 -11.44 -5.23
N PRO A 178 -39.07 -11.78 -5.04
CA PRO A 178 -40.03 -10.94 -4.33
C PRO A 178 -39.84 -10.92 -2.81
N TYR A 179 -39.06 -11.86 -2.26
CA TYR A 179 -38.82 -11.99 -0.82
C TYR A 179 -37.60 -11.22 -0.31
N VAL A 180 -36.81 -10.63 -1.20
CA VAL A 180 -35.73 -9.71 -0.81
C VAL A 180 -36.32 -8.31 -0.70
N THR A 181 -36.23 -7.70 0.48
CA THR A 181 -36.68 -6.33 0.70
C THR A 181 -35.71 -5.32 0.08
N GLN A 182 -36.18 -4.11 -0.22
CA GLN A 182 -35.30 -3.04 -0.71
C GLN A 182 -34.18 -2.72 0.28
N GLN A 183 -34.50 -2.73 1.58
CA GLN A 183 -33.52 -2.51 2.65
C GLN A 183 -32.41 -3.57 2.62
N GLU A 184 -32.70 -4.83 2.28
CA GLU A 184 -31.67 -5.85 2.16
C GLU A 184 -30.74 -5.59 0.97
N ARG A 185 -31.30 -5.11 -0.15
CA ARG A 185 -30.49 -4.71 -1.32
C ARG A 185 -29.59 -3.52 -1.01
N GLU A 186 -30.10 -2.54 -0.28
CA GLU A 186 -29.30 -1.40 0.19
C GLU A 186 -28.16 -1.84 1.12
N ARG A 187 -28.43 -2.76 2.07
CA ARG A 187 -27.38 -3.32 2.95
C ARG A 187 -26.32 -4.08 2.17
N TYR A 188 -26.73 -4.85 1.17
CA TYR A 188 -25.82 -5.59 0.29
C TYR A 188 -24.94 -4.63 -0.51
N ALA A 189 -25.54 -3.64 -1.19
CA ALA A 189 -24.83 -2.61 -1.94
C ALA A 189 -23.84 -1.83 -1.05
N ALA A 190 -24.22 -1.53 0.20
CA ALA A 190 -23.37 -0.82 1.14
C ALA A 190 -22.16 -1.63 1.61
N SER A 191 -22.21 -2.97 1.53
CA SER A 191 -21.17 -3.88 2.00
C SER A 191 -20.21 -4.34 0.90
N GLU A 192 -20.38 -3.82 -0.32
CA GLU A 192 -19.62 -4.20 -1.50
C GLU A 192 -18.15 -3.78 -1.43
N ALA A 193 -17.29 -4.53 -2.14
CA ALA A 193 -15.90 -4.21 -2.34
C ALA A 193 -15.66 -2.83 -2.95
N ARG A 194 -14.68 -2.12 -2.38
CA ARG A 194 -14.23 -0.79 -2.81
C ARG A 194 -12.71 -0.83 -2.96
N PRO A 195 -12.15 -0.86 -4.18
CA PRO A 195 -12.85 -0.93 -5.46
C PRO A 195 -13.52 -2.30 -5.70
N TYR A 196 -14.55 -2.33 -6.55
CA TYR A 196 -15.20 -3.57 -6.96
C TYR A 196 -14.38 -4.25 -8.07
N ALA A 197 -13.34 -4.97 -7.66
CA ALA A 197 -12.42 -5.66 -8.56
C ALA A 197 -11.87 -6.91 -7.88
N ARG A 198 -11.61 -7.95 -8.67
CA ARG A 198 -10.92 -9.16 -8.16
C ARG A 198 -9.55 -8.77 -7.61
N PHE A 199 -9.22 -9.33 -6.44
CA PHE A 199 -8.02 -8.96 -5.69
C PHE A 199 -7.99 -7.46 -5.37
N HIS A 200 -9.09 -6.91 -4.85
CA HIS A 200 -9.26 -5.46 -4.66
C HIS A 200 -8.12 -4.84 -3.85
N TYR A 201 -7.55 -5.60 -2.90
CA TYR A 201 -6.40 -5.20 -2.09
C TYR A 201 -5.14 -4.87 -2.93
N ARG A 202 -5.01 -5.40 -4.15
CA ARG A 202 -3.93 -5.03 -5.09
C ARG A 202 -4.10 -3.60 -5.61
N GLN A 203 -5.33 -3.16 -5.87
CA GLN A 203 -5.61 -1.77 -6.22
C GLN A 203 -5.42 -0.84 -5.02
N ILE A 204 -5.76 -1.28 -3.80
CA ILE A 204 -5.44 -0.54 -2.57
C ILE A 204 -3.91 -0.39 -2.44
N ALA A 205 -3.16 -1.47 -2.65
CA ALA A 205 -1.70 -1.43 -2.64
C ALA A 205 -1.12 -0.47 -3.69
N ALA A 206 -1.63 -0.50 -4.93
CA ALA A 206 -1.23 0.43 -5.98
C ALA A 206 -1.57 1.90 -5.64
N SER A 207 -2.71 2.12 -4.98
CA SER A 207 -3.10 3.45 -4.48
C SER A 207 -2.14 3.96 -3.41
N HIS A 208 -1.66 3.09 -2.52
CA HIS A 208 -0.60 3.45 -1.57
C HIS A 208 0.71 3.78 -2.27
N MET A 209 1.06 3.08 -3.35
CA MET A 209 2.24 3.42 -4.17
C MET A 209 2.10 4.78 -4.86
N MET A 210 0.89 5.17 -5.27
CA MET A 210 0.61 6.52 -5.78
C MET A 210 0.82 7.59 -4.69
N LYS A 211 0.34 7.35 -3.47
CA LYS A 211 0.60 8.24 -2.33
C LYS A 211 2.08 8.33 -1.98
N ALA A 212 2.82 7.23 -2.08
CA ALA A 212 4.27 7.26 -1.94
C ALA A 212 4.92 8.14 -3.01
N ALA A 213 4.46 8.06 -4.26
CA ALA A 213 4.94 8.88 -5.36
C ALA A 213 4.66 10.39 -5.15
N ASP A 214 3.50 10.74 -4.56
CA ASP A 214 3.13 12.14 -4.26
C ASP A 214 4.13 12.84 -3.31
N GLU A 215 4.79 12.07 -2.46
CA GLU A 215 5.74 12.57 -1.47
C GLU A 215 7.19 12.68 -2.02
N LEU A 216 7.46 12.07 -3.17
CA LEU A 216 8.79 11.97 -3.76
C LEU A 216 9.05 13.04 -4.83
N PRO A 217 10.30 13.49 -5.00
CA PRO A 217 10.66 14.32 -6.16
C PRO A 217 10.42 13.53 -7.45
N ALA A 218 9.61 14.07 -8.36
CA ALA A 218 9.19 13.37 -9.59
C ALA A 218 10.35 12.85 -10.47
N ARG A 219 11.49 13.54 -10.42
CA ARG A 219 12.70 13.19 -11.20
C ARG A 219 13.68 12.28 -10.44
N SER A 220 13.30 11.76 -9.26
CA SER A 220 14.12 10.82 -8.49
C SER A 220 13.92 9.37 -8.94
N GLN A 221 14.90 8.50 -8.70
CA GLN A 221 14.77 7.06 -8.97
C GLN A 221 13.65 6.45 -8.12
N ALA A 222 13.51 6.86 -6.85
CA ALA A 222 12.50 6.33 -5.96
C ALA A 222 11.08 6.56 -6.49
N TYR A 223 10.82 7.74 -7.08
CA TYR A 223 9.53 8.05 -7.71
C TYR A 223 9.20 7.05 -8.84
N ALA A 224 10.16 6.79 -9.73
CA ALA A 224 10.00 5.81 -10.80
C ALA A 224 9.81 4.39 -10.27
N ALA A 225 10.55 4.02 -9.21
CA ALA A 225 10.50 2.69 -8.61
C ALA A 225 9.14 2.41 -7.95
N VAL A 226 8.60 3.33 -7.14
CA VAL A 226 7.30 3.12 -6.49
C VAL A 226 6.16 3.05 -7.50
N LEU A 227 6.18 3.87 -8.56
CA LEU A 227 5.18 3.79 -9.63
C LEU A 227 5.31 2.50 -10.45
N CYS A 228 6.54 2.04 -10.72
CA CYS A 228 6.77 0.75 -11.36
C CYS A 228 6.19 -0.39 -10.53
N GLN A 229 6.49 -0.43 -9.23
CA GLN A 229 5.99 -1.47 -8.32
C GLN A 229 4.45 -1.43 -8.23
N GLY A 230 3.87 -0.24 -8.05
CA GLY A 230 2.40 -0.10 -8.03
C GLY A 230 1.75 -0.56 -9.33
N THR A 231 2.35 -0.25 -10.49
CA THR A 231 1.91 -0.74 -11.80
C THR A 231 1.95 -2.27 -11.85
N ARG A 232 3.06 -2.87 -11.42
CA ARG A 232 3.22 -4.33 -11.34
C ARG A 232 2.13 -5.02 -10.52
N PHE A 233 1.62 -4.36 -9.49
CA PHE A 233 0.60 -4.96 -8.63
C PHE A 233 -0.74 -5.17 -9.33
N VAL A 234 -1.02 -4.38 -10.35
CA VAL A 234 -2.35 -4.32 -11.00
C VAL A 234 -2.30 -4.56 -12.50
N ILE A 235 -1.13 -4.69 -13.13
CA ILE A 235 -0.99 -4.78 -14.59
C ILE A 235 -1.79 -5.92 -15.23
N ASN A 236 -1.96 -7.04 -14.53
CA ASN A 236 -2.70 -8.20 -15.04
C ASN A 236 -4.19 -8.16 -14.70
N ASP A 237 -4.57 -7.58 -13.55
CA ASP A 237 -5.95 -7.65 -13.03
C ASP A 237 -6.75 -6.35 -13.27
N SER A 238 -6.07 -5.21 -13.45
CA SER A 238 -6.68 -3.89 -13.62
C SER A 238 -5.80 -3.01 -14.53
N PRO A 239 -5.78 -3.33 -15.84
CA PRO A 239 -4.87 -2.68 -16.80
C PRO A 239 -5.15 -1.19 -16.97
N ASP A 240 -6.38 -0.71 -16.74
CA ASP A 240 -6.71 0.71 -16.77
C ASP A 240 -6.03 1.48 -15.61
N VAL A 241 -5.97 0.88 -14.42
CA VAL A 241 -5.26 1.43 -13.26
C VAL A 241 -3.76 1.43 -13.51
N ALA A 242 -3.21 0.33 -14.04
CA ALA A 242 -1.80 0.24 -14.44
C ALA A 242 -1.42 1.33 -15.46
N ALA A 243 -2.26 1.53 -16.48
CA ALA A 243 -2.03 2.51 -17.53
C ALA A 243 -2.00 3.95 -16.97
N LYS A 244 -2.84 4.28 -15.98
CA LYS A 244 -2.81 5.59 -15.30
C LYS A 244 -1.49 5.83 -14.57
N MET A 245 -0.98 4.81 -13.87
CA MET A 245 0.30 4.90 -13.15
C MET A 245 1.48 5.04 -14.12
N TYR A 246 1.50 4.24 -15.19
CA TYR A 246 2.54 4.33 -16.21
C TYR A 246 2.53 5.69 -16.91
N ARG A 247 1.36 6.20 -17.27
CA ARG A 247 1.22 7.53 -17.89
C ARG A 247 1.79 8.63 -17.00
N ARG A 248 1.45 8.61 -15.71
CA ARG A 248 2.00 9.54 -14.72
C ARG A 248 3.54 9.47 -14.68
N TYR A 249 4.12 8.27 -14.70
CA TYR A 249 5.58 8.12 -14.76
C TYR A 249 6.16 8.74 -16.05
N VAL A 250 5.57 8.48 -17.21
CA VAL A 250 6.03 9.04 -18.50
C VAL A 250 5.97 10.57 -18.51
N GLU A 251 4.90 11.15 -17.97
CA GLU A 251 4.68 12.61 -17.97
C GLU A 251 5.66 13.37 -17.07
N THR A 252 6.00 12.82 -15.90
CA THR A 252 6.74 13.57 -14.86
C THR A 252 8.08 12.96 -14.46
N GLY A 253 8.26 11.67 -14.73
CA GLY A 253 9.37 10.85 -14.26
C GLY A 253 10.70 11.16 -14.94
N ALA A 254 11.79 10.68 -14.34
CA ALA A 254 13.09 10.62 -15.02
C ALA A 254 13.27 9.25 -15.67
N VAL A 255 14.00 9.21 -16.79
CA VAL A 255 14.43 7.94 -17.40
C VAL A 255 15.35 7.21 -16.43
N VAL A 256 15.05 5.95 -16.16
CA VAL A 256 15.77 5.06 -15.24
C VAL A 256 16.13 3.76 -15.96
N PRO A 257 17.16 3.01 -15.52
CA PRO A 257 17.62 1.81 -16.23
C PRO A 257 16.55 0.74 -16.44
N PHE A 258 15.58 0.64 -15.52
CA PHE A 258 14.48 -0.32 -15.56
C PHE A 258 13.23 0.19 -16.30
N SER A 259 13.30 1.34 -16.98
CA SER A 259 12.12 1.89 -17.68
C SER A 259 11.65 1.02 -18.85
N GLY A 260 12.54 0.20 -19.44
CA GLY A 260 12.20 -0.70 -20.54
C GLY A 260 11.29 -1.86 -20.14
N SER A 261 11.31 -2.27 -18.87
CA SER A 261 10.49 -3.34 -18.29
C SER A 261 9.57 -2.81 -17.18
N PHE A 262 9.11 -1.56 -17.33
CA PHE A 262 8.28 -0.87 -16.33
C PHE A 262 6.99 -1.65 -16.03
N GLY A 263 6.70 -1.84 -14.75
CA GLY A 263 5.57 -2.65 -14.29
C GLY A 263 5.86 -4.16 -14.25
N GLN A 264 7.07 -4.60 -14.61
CA GLN A 264 7.50 -6.00 -14.52
C GLN A 264 8.75 -6.13 -13.64
N GLU A 265 9.86 -5.56 -14.07
CA GLU A 265 11.13 -5.58 -13.34
C GLU A 265 11.35 -4.21 -12.70
N CYS A 266 10.98 -4.11 -11.43
CA CYS A 266 11.07 -2.86 -10.70
C CYS A 266 12.21 -2.94 -9.68
N ALA A 267 13.09 -1.93 -9.71
CA ALA A 267 14.11 -1.78 -8.68
C ALA A 267 13.47 -1.42 -7.33
N GLU A 268 14.22 -1.63 -6.23
CA GLU A 268 13.86 -1.08 -4.94
C GLU A 268 13.97 0.47 -4.96
N PRO A 269 13.05 1.21 -4.30
CA PRO A 269 13.11 2.67 -4.28
C PRO A 269 14.29 3.20 -3.44
N ASP A 270 15.12 4.06 -4.03
CA ASP A 270 16.21 4.75 -3.33
C ASP A 270 15.69 5.99 -2.58
N PHE A 271 15.04 5.74 -1.44
CA PHE A 271 14.55 6.81 -0.56
C PHE A 271 15.68 7.72 -0.05
N LYS A 272 16.89 7.17 0.18
CA LYS A 272 18.04 7.96 0.65
C LYS A 272 18.46 8.98 -0.42
N GLY A 273 18.54 8.55 -1.67
CA GLY A 273 18.77 9.44 -2.81
C GLY A 273 17.66 10.47 -2.99
N ALA A 274 16.40 10.07 -2.81
CA ALA A 274 15.27 10.98 -2.89
C ALA A 274 15.28 12.06 -1.79
N ALA A 275 15.66 11.73 -0.55
CA ALA A 275 15.80 12.70 0.54
C ALA A 275 16.85 13.77 0.25
N ARG A 276 17.94 13.40 -0.45
CA ARG A 276 19.04 14.30 -0.81
C ARG A 276 18.85 14.96 -2.18
N PHE A 277 17.77 14.65 -2.89
CA PHE A 277 17.60 14.99 -4.30
C PHE A 277 17.79 16.48 -4.58
N HIS A 278 17.11 17.35 -3.84
CA HIS A 278 17.18 18.80 -4.05
C HIS A 278 18.58 19.36 -3.81
N TYR A 279 19.27 18.87 -2.79
CA TYR A 279 20.65 19.27 -2.50
C TYR A 279 21.60 18.84 -3.62
N VAL A 280 21.47 17.61 -4.11
CA VAL A 280 22.28 17.10 -5.23
C VAL A 280 22.01 17.88 -6.52
N GLN A 281 20.75 18.23 -6.81
CA GLN A 281 20.42 19.01 -8.00
C GLN A 281 20.94 20.45 -7.90
N ALA A 282 20.82 21.08 -6.73
CA ALA A 282 21.39 22.41 -6.49
C ALA A 282 22.91 22.41 -6.66
N TRP A 283 23.60 21.40 -6.12
CA TRP A 283 25.05 21.23 -6.32
C TRP A 283 25.41 21.06 -7.80
N LYS A 284 24.72 20.18 -8.53
CA LYS A 284 24.96 20.00 -9.98
C LYS A 284 24.66 21.26 -10.80
N ALA A 285 23.67 22.06 -10.40
CA ALA A 285 23.39 23.34 -11.03
C ALA A 285 24.52 24.36 -10.77
N TRP A 286 25.02 24.41 -9.53
CA TRP A 286 26.17 25.23 -9.17
C TRP A 286 27.44 24.84 -9.92
N GLU A 287 27.73 23.54 -10.00
CA GLU A 287 28.88 22.99 -10.73
C GLU A 287 28.84 23.40 -12.21
N ARG A 288 27.67 23.25 -12.86
CA ARG A 288 27.46 23.69 -14.25
C ARG A 288 27.63 25.19 -14.42
N LEU A 289 27.04 26.00 -13.53
CA LEU A 289 27.21 27.46 -13.56
C LEU A 289 28.69 27.85 -13.45
N ARG A 290 29.44 27.16 -12.60
CA ARG A 290 30.89 27.37 -12.40
C ARG A 290 31.70 27.00 -13.63
N GLN A 291 31.36 25.91 -14.30
CA GLN A 291 32.07 25.43 -15.49
C GLN A 291 31.73 26.26 -16.73
N ASP A 292 30.45 26.59 -16.94
CA ASP A 292 29.98 27.20 -18.19
C ASP A 292 30.06 28.74 -18.16
N HIS A 293 30.02 29.35 -16.98
CA HIS A 293 29.96 30.81 -16.82
C HIS A 293 30.94 31.39 -15.79
N PRO A 294 32.24 31.03 -15.83
CA PRO A 294 33.22 31.50 -14.85
C PRO A 294 33.35 33.03 -14.83
N GLY A 295 33.24 33.69 -16.00
CA GLY A 295 33.29 35.16 -16.10
C GLY A 295 32.12 35.86 -15.41
N ARG A 296 30.91 35.29 -15.42
CA ARG A 296 29.75 35.86 -14.72
C ARG A 296 29.90 35.75 -13.21
N LEU A 297 30.47 34.63 -12.73
CA LEU A 297 30.76 34.44 -11.31
C LEU A 297 31.85 35.39 -10.82
N LEU A 298 32.90 35.61 -11.61
CA LEU A 298 33.92 36.62 -11.30
C LEU A 298 33.33 38.03 -11.24
N ALA A 299 32.50 38.41 -12.23
CA ALA A 299 31.83 39.71 -12.24
C ALA A 299 30.90 39.89 -11.02
N ALA A 300 30.11 38.87 -10.68
CA ALA A 300 29.25 38.88 -9.49
C ALA A 300 30.07 38.98 -8.19
N GLY A 301 31.18 38.26 -8.08
CA GLY A 301 32.09 38.34 -6.94
C GLY A 301 32.72 39.73 -6.79
N LEU A 302 33.17 40.34 -7.88
CA LEU A 302 33.71 41.70 -7.88
C LEU A 302 32.65 42.75 -7.49
N LEU A 303 31.41 42.61 -7.98
CA LEU A 303 30.29 43.46 -7.60
C LEU A 303 29.97 43.35 -6.10
N ALA A 304 29.96 42.14 -5.54
CA ALA A 304 29.73 41.92 -4.12
C ALA A 304 30.82 42.57 -3.25
N LEU A 305 32.09 42.46 -3.65
CA LEU A 305 33.21 43.11 -2.97
C LEU A 305 33.12 44.64 -3.04
N ALA A 306 32.77 45.19 -4.20
CA ALA A 306 32.58 46.63 -4.36
C ALA A 306 31.45 47.16 -3.48
N ALA A 307 30.32 46.43 -3.40
CA ALA A 307 29.21 46.77 -2.51
C ALA A 307 29.60 46.70 -1.03
N ALA A 308 30.35 45.67 -0.63
CA ALA A 308 30.87 45.55 0.74
C ALA A 308 31.82 46.71 1.10
N ALA A 309 32.74 47.05 0.20
CA ALA A 309 33.66 48.18 0.39
C ALA A 309 32.90 49.51 0.50
N ALA A 310 31.89 49.74 -0.34
CA ALA A 310 31.02 50.91 -0.27
C ALA A 310 30.25 50.97 1.06
N GLY A 311 29.72 49.84 1.53
CA GLY A 311 29.04 49.73 2.82
C GLY A 311 29.95 50.06 4.01
N VAL A 312 31.17 49.53 4.01
CA VAL A 312 32.19 49.84 5.04
C VAL A 312 32.57 51.31 5.00
N ALA A 313 32.80 51.89 3.81
CA ALA A 313 33.10 53.31 3.66
C ALA A 313 31.97 54.20 4.19
N LEU A 314 30.71 53.86 3.89
CA LEU A 314 29.52 54.54 4.41
C LEU A 314 29.41 54.46 5.94
N TRP A 315 29.70 53.29 6.51
CA TRP A 315 29.68 53.09 7.95
C TRP A 315 30.77 53.90 8.67
N VAL A 316 32.01 53.87 8.17
CA VAL A 316 33.14 54.67 8.69
C VAL A 316 32.87 56.18 8.57
N TRP A 317 32.25 56.60 7.48
CA TRP A 317 31.89 58.00 7.28
C TRP A 317 30.79 58.46 8.25
N ARG A 318 29.78 57.62 8.50
CA ARG A 318 28.73 57.89 9.50
C ARG A 318 29.28 57.94 10.93
N SER A 319 30.15 57.02 11.32
CA SER A 319 30.72 56.99 12.68
C SER A 319 31.61 58.20 12.96
N ARG A 320 32.37 58.70 11.97
CA ARG A 320 33.17 59.93 12.10
C ARG A 320 32.35 61.21 12.16
N ARG A 321 31.15 61.24 11.56
CA ARG A 321 30.22 62.39 11.66
C ARG A 321 29.48 62.43 13.00
N GLY A 322 29.10 61.28 13.56
CA GLY A 322 28.51 61.20 14.89
C GLY A 322 29.46 61.63 16.02
N ALA A 323 30.77 61.45 15.85
CA ALA A 323 31.79 61.90 16.80
C ALA A 323 32.09 63.41 16.74
N ARG A 324 31.71 64.10 15.66
CA ARG A 324 31.92 65.56 15.48
C ARG A 324 30.76 66.42 15.96
N SER A 325 29.64 65.83 16.40
CA SER A 325 28.48 66.56 16.92
C SER A 325 28.38 66.56 18.45
N GLN A 326 29.43 66.17 19.17
CA GLN A 326 29.53 66.25 20.64
C GLN A 326 30.78 67.01 21.12
N GLY A 327 31.44 67.77 20.24
CA GLY A 327 32.54 68.68 20.58
C GLY A 327 32.08 70.13 20.58
#